data_AF-A0A8C5R4H9-F1
#
_entry.id   AF-A0A8C5R4H9-F1
#
_cell.length_a   1.000
_cell.length_b   1.000
_cell.length_c   1.000
_cell.angle_alpha   90.00
_cell.angle_beta   90.00
_cell.angle_gamma   90.00
#
_symmetry.space_group_name_H-M   'P 1'
#
loop_
_entity.id
_entity.type
_entity.pdbx_description
1 polymer ?
#
loop_
_entity_poly.entity_id
_entity_poly.type
_entity_poly.pdbx_seq_one_letter_code
_entity_poly.pdbx_strand_id
1 'polypeptide(L)'
;MDFSGCRSRVIENPTEVLSVALQEGLLWRRKSCGRISAHGAQSTSPDTSANIAVHISQPWFHHKISREEAQRLIVQQGLVSGLFLLRDSQSTPKSFVLSMCHGQKIKHIPIAPIEDDGRVYTLDDGHTRFTDLIQLVEFYQLNKGTLPCKLKHYCTRTTV
;
A
#
# COMPACT_ATOMS: atom_id res chain seq x y z
N MET A 1 -28.44 -11.65 -14.08
CA MET A 1 -27.53 -12.52 -13.31
C MET A 1 -27.65 -13.91 -13.88
N ASP A 2 -26.76 -14.25 -14.79
CA ASP A 2 -26.67 -15.49 -15.54
C ASP A 2 -25.58 -16.38 -14.91
N PHE A 3 -26.00 -17.46 -14.25
CA PHE A 3 -25.12 -18.43 -13.59
C PHE A 3 -24.79 -19.62 -14.51
N SER A 4 -24.38 -19.36 -15.75
CA SER A 4 -24.08 -20.41 -16.73
C SER A 4 -22.61 -20.83 -16.70
N GLY A 5 -22.11 -21.19 -15.51
CA GLY A 5 -20.82 -21.85 -15.31
C GLY A 5 -21.03 -23.28 -14.82
N CYS A 6 -20.43 -24.26 -15.50
CA CYS A 6 -20.61 -25.69 -15.25
C CYS A 6 -20.50 -26.08 -13.76
N ARG A 7 -21.63 -26.53 -13.19
CA ARG A 7 -21.85 -27.20 -11.89
C ARG A 7 -21.64 -26.38 -10.61
N SER A 8 -22.65 -25.59 -10.24
CA SER A 8 -22.95 -25.29 -8.84
C SER A 8 -24.02 -26.27 -8.34
N ARG A 9 -23.64 -27.29 -7.56
CA ARG A 9 -24.61 -28.17 -6.88
C ARG A 9 -24.61 -27.87 -5.38
N VAL A 10 -25.80 -27.75 -4.79
CA VAL A 10 -25.99 -27.65 -3.35
C VAL A 10 -25.70 -29.01 -2.71
N ILE A 11 -24.79 -29.04 -1.74
CA ILE A 11 -24.41 -30.25 -1.01
C ILE A 11 -25.31 -30.37 0.23
N GLU A 12 -26.29 -31.25 0.18
CA GLU A 12 -27.25 -31.46 1.27
C GLU A 12 -26.75 -32.46 2.32
N ASN A 13 -25.77 -33.31 1.95
CA ASN A 13 -25.20 -34.30 2.86
C ASN A 13 -24.17 -33.66 3.80
N PRO A 14 -24.40 -33.63 5.12
CA PRO A 14 -23.52 -32.93 6.06
C PRO A 14 -22.09 -33.50 6.12
N THR A 15 -21.89 -34.80 5.87
CA THR A 15 -20.56 -35.41 5.83
C THR A 15 -19.76 -35.01 4.60
N GLU A 16 -20.45 -34.86 3.46
CA GLU A 16 -19.85 -34.38 2.21
C GLU A 16 -19.47 -32.89 2.33
N VAL A 17 -20.33 -32.07 2.95
CA VAL A 17 -20.04 -30.66 3.26
C VAL A 17 -18.76 -30.54 4.08
N LEU A 18 -18.63 -31.33 5.16
CA LEU A 18 -17.45 -31.31 6.02
C LEU A 18 -16.18 -31.71 5.26
N SER A 19 -16.28 -32.70 4.39
CA SER A 19 -15.16 -33.20 3.61
C SER A 19 -14.69 -32.17 2.57
N VAL A 20 -15.64 -31.52 1.88
CA VAL A 20 -15.34 -30.43 0.93
C VAL A 20 -14.75 -29.22 1.66
N ALA A 21 -15.30 -28.83 2.81
CA ALA A 21 -14.77 -27.73 3.61
C ALA A 21 -13.33 -28.01 4.10
N LEU A 22 -13.05 -29.25 4.56
CA LEU A 22 -11.72 -29.66 4.99
C LEU A 22 -10.74 -29.64 3.79
N GLN A 23 -11.15 -30.19 2.65
CA GLN A 23 -10.31 -30.25 1.45
C GLN A 23 -10.00 -28.86 0.90
N GLU A 24 -10.98 -27.96 0.81
CA GLU A 24 -10.77 -26.55 0.46
C GLU A 24 -9.85 -25.85 1.47
N GLY A 25 -10.06 -26.06 2.78
CA GLY A 25 -9.19 -25.51 3.83
C GLY A 25 -7.73 -25.97 3.72
N LEU A 26 -7.49 -27.23 3.33
CA LEU A 26 -6.15 -27.75 3.08
C LEU A 26 -5.53 -27.16 1.80
N LEU A 27 -6.31 -26.95 0.75
CA LEU A 27 -5.84 -26.31 -0.49
C LEU A 27 -5.45 -24.84 -0.26
N TRP A 28 -6.22 -24.12 0.56
CA TRP A 28 -5.87 -22.77 1.01
C TRP A 28 -4.54 -22.76 1.77
N ARG A 29 -4.34 -23.74 2.66
CA ARG A 29 -3.08 -23.89 3.41
C ARG A 29 -1.89 -24.21 2.49
N ARG A 30 -2.08 -25.04 1.47
CA ARG A 30 -1.03 -25.41 0.51
C ARG A 30 -0.62 -24.24 -0.39
N LYS A 31 -1.56 -23.39 -0.81
CA LYS A 31 -1.28 -22.18 -1.61
C LYS A 31 -0.54 -21.10 -0.81
N SER A 32 -0.67 -21.09 0.51
CA SER A 32 -0.04 -20.10 1.39
C SER A 32 1.35 -20.49 1.93
N CYS A 33 1.86 -21.70 1.66
CA CYS A 33 3.06 -22.22 2.34
C CYS A 33 4.16 -22.71 1.39
N GLY A 34 4.38 -22.00 0.30
CA GLY A 34 5.42 -22.33 -0.69
C GLY A 34 6.87 -22.11 -0.25
N ARG A 35 7.21 -22.00 1.05
CA ARG A 35 8.60 -22.09 1.56
C ARG A 35 8.65 -22.55 3.01
N ILE A 36 8.70 -23.87 3.23
CA ILE A 36 9.40 -24.41 4.40
C ILE A 36 10.04 -25.73 4.00
N SER A 37 11.34 -25.69 3.72
CA SER A 37 12.23 -26.83 3.94
C SER A 37 13.01 -26.54 5.20
N ALA A 38 13.02 -27.53 6.09
CA ALA A 38 13.64 -27.50 7.39
C ALA A 38 15.18 -27.57 7.31
N HIS A 39 15.80 -27.39 8.48
CA HIS A 39 17.18 -27.69 8.89
C HIS A 39 18.15 -26.50 8.93
N GLY A 40 18.45 -26.04 10.14
CA GLY A 40 19.56 -25.14 10.44
C GLY A 40 19.23 -24.15 11.55
N ALA A 41 19.62 -24.45 12.78
CA ALA A 41 19.47 -23.55 13.92
C ALA A 41 20.24 -22.24 13.69
N GLN A 42 19.54 -21.11 13.77
CA GLN A 42 20.11 -19.82 14.14
C GLN A 42 19.03 -19.02 14.86
N SER A 43 19.35 -18.67 16.10
CA SER A 43 18.57 -17.76 16.93
C SER A 43 18.62 -16.38 16.27
N THR A 44 17.57 -16.03 15.53
CA THR A 44 17.26 -14.65 15.21
C THR A 44 15.94 -14.34 15.90
N SER A 45 15.95 -13.30 16.72
CA SER A 45 14.75 -12.71 17.30
C SER A 45 13.63 -12.62 16.26
N PRO A 46 12.36 -12.82 16.62
CA PRO A 46 11.27 -12.45 15.74
C PRO A 46 11.27 -10.92 15.67
N ASP A 47 12.09 -10.36 14.77
CA ASP A 47 11.92 -9.01 14.30
C ASP A 47 10.48 -8.92 13.82
N THR A 48 9.73 -8.01 14.42
CA THR A 48 8.30 -7.70 14.24
C THR A 48 7.95 -7.44 12.76
N SER A 49 8.01 -8.48 11.93
CA SER A 49 7.93 -8.47 10.46
C SER A 49 6.57 -8.97 9.98
N ALA A 50 5.51 -8.60 10.70
CA ALA A 50 4.14 -8.96 10.34
C ALA A 50 3.14 -7.80 10.41
N ASN A 51 3.61 -6.55 10.40
CA ASN A 51 2.80 -5.47 9.86
C ASN A 51 3.16 -5.36 8.38
N ILE A 52 2.50 -6.19 7.56
CA ILE A 52 2.65 -6.14 6.10
C ILE A 52 2.42 -4.69 5.72
N ALA A 53 3.43 -4.04 5.13
CA ALA A 53 3.37 -2.67 4.68
C ALA A 53 2.27 -2.55 3.61
N VAL A 54 0.99 -2.43 4.01
CA VAL A 54 -0.19 -2.52 3.14
C VAL A 54 -0.19 -1.50 2.00
N HIS A 55 0.57 -0.42 2.17
CA HIS A 55 0.79 0.58 1.16
C HIS A 55 1.57 0.07 -0.07
N ILE A 56 2.36 -1.00 0.04
CA ILE A 56 3.17 -1.53 -1.08
C ILE A 56 2.33 -2.02 -2.26
N SER A 57 1.09 -2.44 -2.01
CA SER A 57 0.16 -2.87 -3.06
C SER A 57 -0.67 -1.73 -3.65
N GLN A 58 -0.52 -0.51 -3.12
CA GLN A 58 -1.34 0.61 -3.54
C GLN A 58 -0.84 1.20 -4.86
N PRO A 59 -1.75 1.52 -5.80
CA PRO A 59 -1.36 1.99 -7.13
C PRO A 59 -0.69 3.37 -7.12
N TRP A 60 -0.89 4.15 -6.06
CA TRP A 60 -0.27 5.44 -5.84
C TRP A 60 1.11 5.34 -5.18
N PHE A 61 1.57 4.16 -4.77
CA PHE A 61 2.85 3.95 -4.10
C PHE A 61 3.93 3.42 -5.05
N HIS A 62 4.95 4.22 -5.28
CA HIS A 62 6.01 3.97 -6.28
C HIS A 62 7.32 3.46 -5.67
N HIS A 63 7.33 3.11 -4.39
CA HIS A 63 8.51 2.50 -3.74
C HIS A 63 9.76 3.39 -3.88
N LYS A 64 10.91 2.81 -4.27
CA LYS A 64 12.23 3.45 -4.32
C LYS A 64 12.51 4.23 -5.61
N ILE A 65 11.61 5.12 -6.03
CA ILE A 65 11.91 6.05 -7.12
C ILE A 65 12.58 7.34 -6.61
N SER A 66 13.42 7.96 -7.44
CA SER A 66 14.08 9.22 -7.09
C SER A 66 13.13 10.41 -7.14
N ARG A 67 13.59 11.56 -6.66
CA ARG A 67 12.85 12.82 -6.78
C ARG A 67 12.62 13.17 -8.26
N GLU A 68 13.65 13.03 -9.07
CA GLU A 68 13.68 13.36 -10.50
C GLU A 68 12.74 12.43 -11.28
N GLU A 69 12.77 11.14 -10.96
CA GLU A 69 11.87 10.15 -11.56
C GLU A 69 10.40 10.43 -11.22
N ALA A 70 10.12 10.80 -9.96
CA ALA A 70 8.78 11.22 -9.56
C ALA A 70 8.31 12.48 -10.32
N GLN A 71 9.21 13.45 -10.54
CA GLN A 71 8.89 14.63 -11.34
C GLN A 71 8.59 14.25 -12.79
N ARG A 72 9.41 13.39 -13.39
CA ARG A 72 9.23 12.90 -14.76
C ARG A 72 7.86 12.24 -14.95
N LEU A 73 7.46 11.36 -14.03
CA LEU A 73 6.15 10.69 -14.08
C LEU A 73 4.98 11.66 -13.99
N ILE A 74 5.04 12.64 -13.06
CA ILE A 74 4.00 13.66 -12.92
C ILE A 74 3.91 14.56 -14.16
N VAL A 75 5.06 14.91 -14.77
CA VAL A 75 5.11 15.67 -16.03
C VAL A 75 4.48 14.87 -17.17
N GLN A 76 4.83 13.58 -17.32
CA GLN A 76 4.29 12.71 -18.37
C GLN A 76 2.77 12.55 -18.29
N GLN A 77 2.20 12.66 -17.09
CA GLN A 77 0.74 12.57 -16.87
C GLN A 77 0.04 13.94 -16.87
N GLY A 78 0.73 15.00 -17.30
CA GLY A 78 0.09 16.25 -17.68
C GLY A 78 0.01 17.34 -16.61
N LEU A 79 0.76 17.23 -15.50
CA LEU A 79 0.86 18.29 -14.47
C LEU A 79 -0.49 18.76 -13.89
N VAL A 80 -1.47 17.85 -13.81
CA VAL A 80 -2.81 18.20 -13.34
C VAL A 80 -2.80 18.52 -11.84
N SER A 81 -3.50 19.57 -11.42
CA SER A 81 -3.59 19.92 -10.00
C SER A 81 -4.28 18.82 -9.19
N GLY A 82 -3.60 18.33 -8.15
CA GLY A 82 -4.03 17.19 -7.35
C GLY A 82 -3.52 15.84 -7.87
N LEU A 83 -2.71 15.82 -8.95
CA LEU A 83 -1.97 14.63 -9.37
C LEU A 83 -0.84 14.34 -8.37
N PHE A 84 -0.71 13.10 -7.91
CA PHE A 84 0.29 12.75 -6.90
C PHE A 84 0.85 11.33 -7.03
N LEU A 85 1.90 11.05 -6.27
CA LEU A 85 2.38 9.71 -5.92
C LEU A 85 3.09 9.75 -4.57
N LEU A 86 3.18 8.61 -3.89
CA LEU A 86 4.05 8.43 -2.73
C LEU A 86 5.26 7.57 -3.11
N ARG A 87 6.38 7.83 -2.46
CA ARG A 87 7.64 7.09 -2.64
C ARG A 87 8.42 7.04 -1.34
N ASP A 88 9.40 6.14 -1.29
CA ASP A 88 10.37 6.09 -0.21
C ASP A 88 11.22 7.38 -0.19
N SER A 89 11.52 7.86 1.01
CA SER A 89 12.52 8.91 1.17
C SER A 89 13.92 8.34 0.94
N GLN A 90 14.70 8.99 0.07
CA GLN A 90 16.10 8.61 -0.16
C GLN A 90 17.06 9.23 0.87
N SER A 91 16.65 10.32 1.52
CA SER A 91 17.48 11.04 2.51
C SER A 91 17.23 10.58 3.95
N THR A 92 16.02 10.12 4.25
CA THR A 92 15.59 9.83 5.62
C THR A 92 15.09 8.39 5.69
N PRO A 93 15.82 7.48 6.38
CA PRO A 93 15.38 6.10 6.54
C PRO A 93 13.99 6.01 7.15
N LYS A 94 13.22 4.99 6.74
CA LYS A 94 11.86 4.70 7.26
C LYS A 94 10.84 5.85 7.11
N SER A 95 11.14 6.84 6.27
CA SER A 95 10.25 7.97 5.97
C SER A 95 9.80 7.92 4.51
N PHE A 96 8.69 8.60 4.22
CA PHE A 96 8.11 8.65 2.87
C PHE A 96 8.06 10.08 2.35
N VAL A 97 7.75 10.23 1.07
CA VAL A 97 7.58 11.54 0.43
C VAL A 97 6.32 11.52 -0.42
N LEU A 98 5.42 12.47 -0.17
CA LEU A 98 4.32 12.82 -1.07
C LEU A 98 4.86 13.75 -2.16
N SER A 99 4.83 13.29 -3.41
CA SER A 99 5.13 14.14 -4.57
C SER A 99 3.82 14.50 -5.27
N MET A 100 3.47 15.78 -5.34
CA MET A 100 2.19 16.24 -5.89
C MET A 100 2.32 17.47 -6.80
N CYS A 101 1.41 17.61 -7.74
CA CYS A 101 1.31 18.78 -8.60
C CYS A 101 0.19 19.74 -8.16
N HIS A 102 0.47 21.04 -8.22
CA HIS A 102 -0.51 22.10 -8.07
C HIS A 102 -0.08 23.33 -8.87
N GLY A 103 -0.96 23.81 -9.75
CA GLY A 103 -0.69 24.98 -10.60
C GLY A 103 0.59 24.84 -11.44
N GLN A 104 0.73 23.71 -12.15
CA GLN A 104 1.91 23.35 -12.96
C GLN A 104 3.23 23.24 -12.17
N LYS A 105 3.20 23.26 -10.84
CA LYS A 105 4.39 23.12 -9.99
C LYS A 105 4.33 21.84 -9.19
N ILE A 106 5.46 21.14 -9.14
CA ILE A 106 5.60 19.89 -8.37
C ILE A 106 6.16 20.23 -6.98
N LYS A 107 5.55 19.69 -5.94
CA LYS A 107 6.00 19.78 -4.55
C LYS A 107 6.34 18.39 -4.03
N HIS A 108 7.44 18.30 -3.29
CA HIS A 108 7.85 17.10 -2.56
C HIS A 108 7.74 17.37 -1.07
N ILE A 109 6.79 16.73 -0.41
CA ILE A 109 6.42 16.98 0.97
C ILE A 109 6.83 15.75 1.79
N PRO A 110 7.78 15.88 2.73
CA PRO A 110 8.20 14.77 3.58
C PRO A 110 7.04 14.29 4.46
N ILE A 111 6.86 12.98 4.53
CA ILE A 111 5.96 12.32 5.48
C ILE A 111 6.85 11.80 6.61
N ALA A 112 6.79 12.46 7.76
CA ALA A 112 7.63 12.15 8.90
C ALA A 112 6.98 11.07 9.78
N PRO A 113 7.76 10.09 10.27
CA PRO A 113 7.32 9.26 11.39
C PRO A 113 7.37 10.08 12.69
N ILE A 114 6.37 9.90 13.55
CA ILE A 114 6.41 10.46 14.91
C ILE A 114 6.99 9.39 15.84
N GLU A 115 8.05 9.75 16.57
CA GLU A 115 8.79 8.87 17.48
C GLU A 115 7.93 8.50 18.69
N ASP A 116 7.45 7.26 18.69
CA ASP A 116 7.15 6.51 19.92
C ASP A 116 7.10 4.99 19.65
N ASP A 117 6.88 4.57 18.40
CA ASP A 117 7.05 3.15 18.00
C ASP A 117 7.04 2.93 16.47
N GLY A 118 7.26 3.99 15.69
CA GLY A 118 7.31 3.92 14.22
C GLY A 118 5.97 3.63 13.53
N ARG A 119 4.83 3.94 14.17
CA ARG A 119 3.48 3.59 13.66
C ARG A 119 2.57 4.78 13.35
N VAL A 120 3.08 6.01 13.44
CA VAL A 120 2.28 7.20 13.13
C VAL A 120 3.01 8.09 12.14
N TYR A 121 2.28 8.51 11.10
CA TYR A 121 2.75 9.38 10.03
C TYR A 121 2.09 10.75 10.11
N THR A 122 2.83 11.79 9.73
CA THR A 122 2.33 13.17 9.66
C THR A 122 2.96 13.94 8.49
N LEU A 123 2.21 14.94 7.99
CA LEU A 123 2.64 15.91 6.97
C LEU A 123 2.76 17.34 7.53
N ASP A 124 2.38 17.54 8.79
CA ASP A 124 2.15 18.85 9.41
C ASP A 124 2.64 18.88 10.86
N ASP A 125 3.87 18.39 11.07
CA ASP A 125 4.59 18.46 12.34
C ASP A 125 3.80 17.87 13.53
N GLY A 126 3.00 16.84 13.25
CA GLY A 126 2.23 16.10 14.25
C GLY A 126 0.83 16.64 14.55
N HIS A 127 0.38 17.72 13.90
CA HIS A 127 -0.99 18.21 14.04
C HIS A 127 -2.02 17.19 13.55
N THR A 128 -1.75 16.54 12.43
CA THR A 128 -2.56 15.44 11.90
C THR A 128 -1.73 14.16 11.91
N ARG A 129 -2.32 13.09 12.45
CA ARG A 129 -1.65 11.82 12.76
C ARG A 129 -2.39 10.67 12.10
N PHE A 130 -1.66 9.82 11.39
CA PHE A 130 -2.21 8.67 10.67
C PHE A 130 -1.52 7.38 11.06
N THR A 131 -2.27 6.30 11.26
CA THR A 131 -1.71 4.98 11.62
C THR A 131 -1.01 4.29 10.45
N ASP A 132 -1.39 4.64 9.23
CA ASP A 132 -0.77 4.15 8.00
C ASP A 132 -0.90 5.17 6.86
N LEU A 133 -0.20 4.89 5.75
CA LEU A 133 -0.21 5.76 4.57
C LEU A 133 -1.53 5.73 3.80
N ILE A 134 -2.34 4.67 3.93
CA ILE A 134 -3.64 4.57 3.26
C ILE A 134 -4.58 5.60 3.88
N GLN A 135 -4.68 5.62 5.20
CA GLN A 135 -5.48 6.58 5.95
C GLN A 135 -5.04 8.03 5.67
N LEU A 136 -3.73 8.26 5.58
CA LEU A 136 -3.18 9.56 5.20
C LEU A 136 -3.67 9.99 3.80
N VAL A 137 -3.57 9.11 2.81
CA VAL A 137 -4.00 9.42 1.43
C VAL A 137 -5.50 9.67 1.38
N GLU A 138 -6.31 8.80 1.99
CA GLU A 138 -7.78 8.95 2.04
C GLU A 138 -8.20 10.28 2.69
N PHE A 139 -7.57 10.63 3.82
CA PHE A 139 -7.83 11.91 4.47
C PHE A 139 -7.54 13.08 3.55
N TYR A 140 -6.39 13.10 2.87
CA TYR A 140 -6.00 14.21 1.99
C TYR A 140 -6.70 14.20 0.62
N GLN A 141 -7.37 13.11 0.25
CA GLN A 141 -8.32 13.10 -0.86
C GLN A 141 -9.62 13.84 -0.51
N LEU A 142 -10.07 13.72 0.73
CA LEU A 142 -11.29 14.38 1.22
C LEU A 142 -11.03 15.80 1.73
N ASN A 143 -9.86 16.04 2.32
CA ASN A 143 -9.50 17.25 3.04
C ASN A 143 -8.23 17.86 2.46
N LYS A 144 -8.19 19.18 2.33
CA LYS A 144 -6.96 19.87 1.88
C LYS A 144 -5.89 19.86 2.98
N GLY A 145 -6.29 20.06 4.23
CA GLY A 145 -5.35 20.27 5.35
C GLY A 145 -4.29 21.31 5.01
N THR A 146 -3.03 20.97 5.26
CA THR A 146 -1.85 21.80 4.96
C THR A 146 -1.37 21.72 3.50
N LEU A 147 -1.94 20.83 2.68
CA LEU A 147 -1.56 20.69 1.27
C LEU A 147 -2.03 21.88 0.43
N PRO A 148 -1.39 22.18 -0.71
CA PRO A 148 -1.86 23.24 -1.62
C PRO A 148 -3.26 22.95 -2.19
N CYS A 149 -3.61 21.68 -2.41
CA CYS A 149 -4.93 21.23 -2.84
C CYS A 149 -5.17 19.78 -2.39
N LYS A 150 -6.42 19.29 -2.51
CA LYS A 150 -6.76 17.88 -2.24
C LYS A 150 -6.05 16.96 -3.23
N LEU A 151 -5.74 15.75 -2.80
CA LEU A 151 -5.30 14.67 -3.67
C LEU A 151 -6.48 14.21 -4.54
N LYS A 152 -6.28 14.08 -5.86
CA LYS A 152 -7.37 13.77 -6.80
C LYS A 152 -7.06 12.58 -7.69
N HIS A 153 -5.89 12.59 -8.31
CA HIS A 153 -5.46 11.59 -9.28
C HIS A 153 -4.08 11.08 -8.88
N TYR A 154 -3.82 9.79 -9.02
CA TYR A 154 -2.49 9.25 -8.73
C TYR A 154 -1.77 8.84 -10.01
N CYS A 155 -0.44 8.92 -9.98
CA CYS A 155 0.38 8.46 -11.09
C CYS A 155 0.30 6.95 -11.20
N THR A 156 -0.07 6.42 -12.35
CA THR A 156 0.11 4.98 -12.65
C THR A 156 1.58 4.68 -12.93
N ARG A 157 2.10 3.56 -12.41
CA ARG A 157 3.44 3.09 -12.79
C ARG A 157 3.39 2.58 -14.23
N THR A 158 3.94 3.33 -15.17
CA THR A 158 4.12 2.85 -16.54
C THR A 158 5.27 1.86 -16.53
N THR A 159 4.97 0.56 -16.51
CA THR A 159 5.97 -0.46 -16.86
C THR A 159 6.23 -0.33 -18.35
N VAL A 160 7.38 0.24 -18.70
CA VAL A 160 7.94 0.14 -20.05
C VAL A 160 8.51 -1.26 -20.28
#